data_AF-A0A518ER33-F1
#
_entry.id   AF-A0A518ER33-F1
#
_cell.length_a   1.000
_cell.length_b   1.000
_cell.length_c   1.000
_cell.angle_alpha   90.00
_cell.angle_beta   90.00
_cell.angle_gamma   90.00
#
_symmetry.space_group_name_H-M   'P 1'
#
loop_
_entity.id
_entity.type
_entity.pdbx_description
1 polymer ?
#
loop_
_entity_poly.entity_id
_entity_poly.type
_entity_poly.pdbx_seq_one_letter_code
_entity_poly.pdbx_strand_id
1 'polypeptide(L)'
;MIVQILLSLLAVLSLGHVQVPASTAQTSTIQASESVDLAGSSAAQTEYDGVFMAPAVDDGRGTPYIVEKSDNICGLDEPRQLTNPAVVDYDSLIEATDEYRKIQKDKIDPTSSEGITLMTKARARVLKACESVRASQGHCSVWKDIKRRDKRSVDDITDEVKRQL
;
A
#
# COMPACT_ATOMS: atom_id res chain seq x y z
N MET A 1 39.00 -12.16 -36.49
CA MET A 1 37.83 -13.01 -36.75
C MET A 1 36.61 -12.35 -36.14
N ILE A 2 35.62 -12.07 -37.00
CA ILE A 2 34.20 -11.87 -36.68
C ILE A 2 33.81 -10.47 -36.15
N VAL A 3 34.11 -9.44 -36.95
CA VAL A 3 33.36 -8.17 -36.97
C VAL A 3 32.10 -8.35 -37.84
N GLN A 4 31.33 -9.40 -37.56
CA GLN A 4 30.26 -9.89 -38.46
C GLN A 4 29.11 -10.56 -37.69
N ILE A 5 28.60 -9.92 -36.64
CA ILE A 5 27.23 -10.20 -36.16
C ILE A 5 26.48 -8.87 -36.24
N LEU A 6 26.40 -8.40 -37.48
CA LEU A 6 25.43 -7.45 -37.94
C LEU A 6 24.06 -8.15 -37.90
N LEU A 7 23.07 -7.43 -37.39
CA LEU A 7 21.84 -7.23 -38.15
C LEU A 7 20.96 -8.49 -38.38
N SER A 8 20.27 -8.99 -37.35
CA SER A 8 19.08 -9.84 -37.52
C SER A 8 18.27 -9.92 -36.23
N LEU A 9 17.51 -8.88 -35.88
CA LEU A 9 16.20 -9.05 -35.21
C LEU A 9 15.41 -7.72 -35.20
N LEU A 10 15.20 -7.17 -36.39
CA LEU A 10 14.40 -5.96 -36.59
C LEU A 10 13.36 -6.30 -37.68
N ALA A 11 12.28 -6.98 -37.30
CA ALA A 11 10.99 -7.01 -38.00
C ALA A 11 10.09 -8.11 -37.43
N VAL A 12 9.19 -7.77 -36.50
CA VAL A 12 7.77 -8.14 -36.64
C VAL A 12 6.96 -7.00 -36.02
N LEU A 13 6.71 -5.97 -36.84
CA LEU A 13 5.53 -5.14 -36.67
C LEU A 13 4.32 -6.03 -36.96
N SER A 14 3.46 -6.25 -35.96
CA SER A 14 2.09 -6.68 -36.21
C SER A 14 1.17 -5.64 -35.59
N LEU A 15 0.69 -4.72 -36.43
CA LEU A 15 -0.40 -3.80 -36.12
C LEU A 15 -1.70 -4.61 -36.04
N GLY A 16 -2.06 -5.04 -34.83
CA GLY A 16 -3.41 -5.50 -34.51
C GLY A 16 -4.32 -4.29 -34.26
N HIS A 17 -4.92 -3.77 -35.32
CA HIS A 17 -6.05 -2.84 -35.24
C HIS A 17 -7.28 -3.62 -34.74
N VAL A 18 -7.61 -3.51 -33.45
CA VAL A 18 -8.88 -4.03 -32.91
C VAL A 18 -9.86 -2.86 -32.77
N GLN A 19 -10.89 -2.94 -33.60
CA GLN A 19 -11.95 -1.97 -33.81
C GLN A 19 -13.22 -2.41 -33.06
N VAL A 20 -13.63 -1.62 -32.05
CA VAL A 20 -15.03 -1.25 -31.68
C VAL A 20 -15.90 -2.37 -31.03
N PRO A 21 -16.92 -2.13 -30.15
CA PRO A 21 -17.67 -0.90 -29.88
C PRO A 21 -17.77 -0.40 -28.42
N ALA A 22 -18.08 0.90 -28.35
CA ALA A 22 -18.67 1.56 -27.20
C ALA A 22 -19.98 0.88 -26.79
N SER A 23 -19.99 0.32 -25.58
CA SER A 23 -21.20 -0.19 -24.93
C SER A 23 -21.79 0.89 -24.03
N THR A 24 -23.08 1.09 -24.25
CA THR A 24 -23.98 2.13 -23.79
C THR A 24 -24.00 2.28 -22.26
N ALA A 25 -24.02 3.54 -21.81
CA ALA A 25 -24.30 3.93 -20.45
C ALA A 25 -25.64 3.34 -19.96
N GLN A 26 -25.61 2.69 -18.81
CA GLN A 26 -26.82 2.43 -18.02
C GLN A 26 -26.80 3.38 -16.83
N THR A 27 -27.62 4.41 -16.93
CA THR A 27 -28.04 5.29 -15.85
C THR A 27 -28.88 4.46 -14.87
N SER A 28 -28.27 4.04 -13.77
CA SER A 28 -29.02 3.53 -12.61
C SER A 28 -29.56 4.72 -11.83
N THR A 29 -30.88 4.92 -11.93
CA THR A 29 -31.70 5.74 -11.07
C THR A 29 -31.43 5.38 -9.60
N ILE A 30 -30.78 6.28 -8.86
CA ILE A 30 -30.73 6.21 -7.39
C ILE A 30 -32.02 6.84 -6.88
N GLN A 31 -32.86 6.04 -6.23
CA GLN A 31 -34.02 6.51 -5.48
C GLN A 31 -33.53 7.27 -4.24
N ALA A 32 -34.03 8.49 -4.10
CA ALA A 32 -33.89 9.32 -2.92
C ALA A 32 -35.11 9.14 -2.00
N SER A 33 -34.85 8.65 -0.78
CA SER A 33 -35.64 8.79 0.45
C SER A 33 -34.85 7.97 1.49
N GLU A 34 -34.42 8.48 2.64
CA GLU A 34 -35.26 8.99 3.71
C GLU A 34 -34.50 9.97 4.61
N SER A 35 -35.30 10.82 5.24
CA SER A 35 -35.03 11.81 6.29
C SER A 35 -34.22 11.28 7.47
N VAL A 36 -33.15 11.99 7.84
CA VAL A 36 -32.51 11.88 9.15
C VAL A 36 -33.08 12.95 10.07
N ASP A 37 -33.82 12.49 11.07
CA ASP A 37 -34.32 13.30 12.17
C ASP A 37 -33.16 13.89 12.99
N LEU A 38 -33.23 15.21 13.14
CA LEU A 38 -32.52 15.97 14.14
C LEU A 38 -33.13 15.66 15.51
N ALA A 39 -32.39 14.95 16.36
CA ALA A 39 -32.59 15.00 17.80
C ALA A 39 -31.24 14.98 18.50
N GLY A 40 -30.79 16.16 18.92
CA GLY A 40 -29.69 16.30 19.86
C GLY A 40 -30.13 15.92 21.27
N SER A 41 -29.22 15.33 22.03
CA SER A 41 -29.11 15.34 23.50
C SER A 41 -28.06 14.29 23.87
N SER A 42 -27.14 14.45 24.80
CA SER A 42 -26.58 15.57 25.54
C SER A 42 -25.31 14.98 26.19
N ALA A 43 -24.41 15.86 26.59
CA ALA A 43 -23.18 15.49 27.29
C ALA A 43 -23.44 14.55 28.47
N ALA A 44 -22.75 13.42 28.47
CA ALA A 44 -22.36 12.71 29.68
C ALA A 44 -20.85 12.46 29.57
N GLN A 45 -20.08 13.44 30.03
CA GLN A 45 -18.70 13.23 30.42
C GLN A 45 -18.73 12.38 31.69
N THR A 46 -18.16 11.17 31.60
CA THR A 46 -17.75 10.41 32.77
C THR A 46 -16.24 10.29 32.70
N GLU A 47 -15.55 11.19 33.40
CA GLU A 47 -14.17 11.01 33.83
C GLU A 47 -14.17 10.17 35.10
N TYR A 48 -13.57 8.97 35.12
CA TYR A 48 -12.53 8.58 36.10
C TYR A 48 -12.00 7.14 35.88
N ASP A 49 -10.68 7.04 36.03
CA ASP A 49 -9.84 5.89 36.43
C ASP A 49 -9.72 4.61 35.57
N GLY A 50 -8.61 4.55 34.82
CA GLY A 50 -7.54 3.62 35.22
C GLY A 50 -7.66 2.14 34.84
N VAL A 51 -7.69 1.82 33.53
CA VAL A 51 -7.02 0.63 32.98
C VAL A 51 -6.52 0.94 31.56
N PHE A 52 -5.27 1.37 31.41
CA PHE A 52 -4.58 1.40 30.10
C PHE A 52 -4.13 -0.02 29.76
N MET A 53 -5.08 -0.90 29.43
CA MET A 53 -4.76 -2.17 28.76
C MET A 53 -4.94 -1.93 27.26
N ALA A 54 -3.90 -1.38 26.62
CA ALA A 54 -3.80 -1.54 25.17
C ALA A 54 -3.84 -3.06 24.89
N PRO A 55 -4.73 -3.54 24.00
CA PRO A 55 -4.79 -4.94 23.66
C PRO A 55 -3.44 -5.42 23.15
N ALA A 56 -3.08 -6.65 23.50
CA ALA A 56 -1.92 -7.34 22.93
C ALA A 56 -2.14 -7.50 21.42
N VAL A 57 -1.58 -6.58 20.62
CA VAL A 57 -1.55 -6.68 19.17
C VAL A 57 -0.64 -7.84 18.79
N ASP A 58 -1.25 -8.95 18.37
CA ASP A 58 -0.61 -10.08 17.71
C ASP A 58 -1.69 -11.05 17.24
N ASP A 59 -1.97 -11.16 15.94
CA ASP A 59 -2.80 -12.27 15.46
C ASP A 59 -2.07 -13.28 14.57
N GLY A 60 -0.73 -13.31 14.70
CA GLY A 60 0.12 -14.43 14.31
C GLY A 60 -0.01 -15.68 15.20
N ARG A 61 -1.22 -16.02 15.65
CA ARG A 61 -1.45 -17.11 16.62
C ARG A 61 -1.02 -18.47 16.07
N GLY A 62 -0.13 -19.12 16.82
CA GLY A 62 0.45 -20.41 16.43
C GLY A 62 1.43 -20.33 15.27
N THR A 63 1.82 -19.11 14.85
CA THR A 63 2.81 -18.89 13.79
C THR A 63 4.12 -18.34 14.40
N PRO A 64 5.24 -18.40 13.67
CA PRO A 64 6.51 -17.88 14.16
C PRO A 64 6.58 -16.34 14.14
N TYR A 65 5.55 -15.65 13.65
CA TYR A 65 5.53 -14.20 13.49
C TYR A 65 4.60 -13.52 14.49
N ILE A 66 4.98 -12.29 14.86
CA ILE A 66 4.18 -11.31 15.57
C ILE A 66 3.86 -10.22 14.54
N VAL A 67 2.59 -10.06 14.23
CA VAL A 67 2.11 -9.16 13.17
C VAL A 67 0.74 -8.60 13.50
N GLU A 68 0.46 -7.44 12.94
CA GLU A 68 -0.88 -6.87 12.81
C GLU A 68 -1.27 -6.85 11.34
N LYS A 69 -2.47 -7.33 11.00
CA LYS A 69 -2.95 -7.33 9.60
C LYS A 69 -2.93 -5.94 8.94
N SER A 70 -3.13 -4.86 9.71
CA SER A 70 -3.13 -3.47 9.23
C SER A 70 -1.75 -2.97 8.78
N ASP A 71 -0.69 -3.69 9.16
CA ASP A 71 0.69 -3.40 8.76
C ASP A 71 1.07 -4.08 7.45
N ASN A 72 0.24 -4.96 6.89
CA ASN A 72 0.50 -5.51 5.56
C ASN A 72 0.42 -4.41 4.49
N ILE A 73 1.43 -4.33 3.62
CA ILE A 73 1.47 -3.40 2.49
C ILE A 73 1.15 -4.14 1.18
N CYS A 74 1.77 -5.30 0.94
CA CYS A 74 1.52 -6.13 -0.22
C CYS A 74 1.91 -7.60 -0.01
N GLY A 75 1.43 -8.47 -0.90
CA GLY A 75 1.64 -9.92 -0.85
C GLY A 75 0.67 -10.64 0.10
N LEU A 76 1.12 -11.76 0.66
CA LEU A 76 0.33 -12.56 1.61
C LEU A 76 0.13 -11.85 2.95
N ASP A 77 -1.12 -11.71 3.37
CA ASP A 77 -1.54 -11.02 4.60
C ASP A 77 -1.91 -11.98 5.74
N GLU A 78 -2.03 -13.29 5.47
CA GLU A 78 -2.35 -14.29 6.47
C GLU A 78 -1.06 -14.83 7.13
N PRO A 79 -0.88 -14.70 8.47
CA PRO A 79 0.36 -15.05 9.15
C PRO A 79 0.79 -16.51 8.98
N ARG A 80 -0.16 -17.42 8.74
CA ARG A 80 0.07 -18.87 8.54
C ARG A 80 0.71 -19.19 7.18
N GLN A 81 0.61 -18.28 6.22
CA GLN A 81 1.15 -18.45 4.87
C GLN A 81 2.55 -17.84 4.72
N LEU A 82 3.04 -17.16 5.76
CA LEU A 82 4.33 -16.45 5.73
C LEU A 82 5.50 -17.44 5.78
N THR A 83 6.32 -17.39 4.74
CA THR A 83 7.55 -18.18 4.62
C THR A 83 8.79 -17.31 4.66
N ASN A 84 8.78 -16.20 3.91
CA ASN A 84 9.87 -15.24 3.80
C ASN A 84 9.31 -13.81 3.65
N PRO A 85 8.79 -13.20 4.73
CA PRO A 85 8.30 -11.83 4.68
C PRO A 85 9.46 -10.82 4.80
N ALA A 86 9.22 -9.60 4.34
CA ALA A 86 10.11 -8.45 4.52
C ALA A 86 9.43 -7.33 5.31
N VAL A 87 10.24 -6.47 5.93
CA VAL A 87 9.80 -5.25 6.62
C VAL A 87 10.28 -4.01 5.88
N VAL A 88 9.53 -2.91 5.99
CA VAL A 88 9.92 -1.59 5.48
C VAL A 88 9.54 -0.48 6.44
N ASP A 89 10.35 0.57 6.47
CA ASP A 89 10.01 1.86 7.09
C ASP A 89 9.07 2.64 6.14
N TYR A 90 7.77 2.42 6.30
CA TYR A 90 6.74 2.97 5.43
C TYR A 90 6.69 4.51 5.42
N ASP A 91 6.91 5.16 6.55
CA ASP A 91 6.89 6.61 6.64
C ASP A 91 8.03 7.21 5.83
N SER A 92 9.24 6.63 5.95
CA SER A 92 10.38 7.05 5.15
C SER A 92 10.19 6.84 3.65
N LEU A 93 9.38 5.84 3.25
CA LEU A 93 9.02 5.62 1.84
C LEU A 93 8.05 6.68 1.34
N ILE A 94 7.05 7.05 2.14
CA ILE A 94 6.12 8.12 1.78
C ILE A 94 6.86 9.45 1.63
N GLU A 95 7.74 9.79 2.56
CA GLU A 95 8.57 11.00 2.51
C GLU A 95 9.49 11.05 1.27
N ALA A 96 9.92 9.89 0.79
CA ALA A 96 10.74 9.78 -0.40
C ALA A 96 9.96 10.04 -1.71
N THR A 97 8.62 10.01 -1.71
CA THR A 97 7.83 10.23 -2.93
C THR A 97 7.80 11.69 -3.38
N ASP A 98 7.75 11.91 -4.70
CA ASP A 98 7.62 13.26 -5.27
C ASP A 98 6.32 13.94 -4.87
N GLU A 99 5.24 13.17 -4.72
CA GLU A 99 3.94 13.68 -4.30
C GLU A 99 3.99 14.26 -2.89
N TYR A 100 4.62 13.55 -1.94
CA TYR A 100 4.79 14.06 -0.59
C TYR A 100 5.70 15.29 -0.56
N ARG A 101 6.80 15.26 -1.31
CA ARG A 101 7.68 16.44 -1.46
C ARG A 101 6.94 17.64 -2.02
N LYS A 102 6.01 17.44 -2.96
CA LYS A 102 5.15 18.51 -3.49
C LYS A 102 4.26 19.09 -2.41
N ILE A 103 3.59 18.25 -1.61
CA ILE A 103 2.75 18.69 -0.48
C ILE A 103 3.55 19.60 0.45
N GLN A 104 4.75 19.18 0.84
CA GLN A 104 5.62 19.93 1.75
C GLN A 104 6.12 21.24 1.12
N LYS A 105 6.59 21.19 -0.13
CA LYS A 105 7.13 22.34 -0.86
C LYS A 105 6.08 23.42 -1.08
N ASP A 106 4.89 23.01 -1.53
CA ASP A 106 3.82 23.93 -1.92
C ASP A 106 2.89 24.26 -0.74
N LYS A 107 3.18 23.71 0.46
CA LYS A 107 2.40 23.87 1.70
C LYS A 107 0.92 23.53 1.52
N ILE A 108 0.65 22.48 0.75
CA ILE A 108 -0.71 21.99 0.53
C ILE A 108 -1.19 21.32 1.82
N ASP A 109 -2.39 21.66 2.26
CA ASP A 109 -3.02 20.99 3.40
C ASP A 109 -3.28 19.51 3.03
N PRO A 110 -2.71 18.52 3.76
CA PRO A 110 -2.92 17.10 3.49
C PRO A 110 -4.39 16.67 3.55
N THR A 111 -5.25 17.43 4.23
CA THR A 111 -6.69 17.17 4.36
C THR A 111 -7.53 17.86 3.29
N SER A 112 -6.93 18.73 2.48
CA SER A 112 -7.59 19.32 1.31
C SER A 112 -7.80 18.28 0.19
N SER A 113 -8.68 18.57 -0.77
CA SER A 113 -8.91 17.69 -1.92
C SER A 113 -7.63 17.40 -2.73
N GLU A 114 -6.76 18.40 -2.92
CA GLU A 114 -5.47 18.20 -3.59
C GLU A 114 -4.52 17.39 -2.71
N GLY A 115 -4.44 17.67 -1.41
CA GLY A 115 -3.61 16.93 -0.45
C GLY A 115 -3.97 15.44 -0.40
N ILE A 116 -5.27 15.12 -0.30
CA ILE A 116 -5.78 13.74 -0.32
C ILE A 116 -5.41 13.05 -1.64
N THR A 117 -5.54 13.76 -2.76
CA THR A 117 -5.19 13.22 -4.09
C THR A 117 -3.69 12.90 -4.18
N LEU A 118 -2.82 13.80 -3.71
CA LEU A 118 -1.37 13.60 -3.70
C LEU A 118 -0.96 12.48 -2.75
N MET A 119 -1.52 12.42 -1.55
CA MET A 119 -1.26 11.34 -0.60
C MET A 119 -1.71 9.98 -1.14
N THR A 120 -2.86 9.91 -1.81
CA THR A 120 -3.33 8.67 -2.44
C THR A 120 -2.36 8.21 -3.52
N LYS A 121 -1.86 9.13 -4.35
CA LYS A 121 -0.83 8.83 -5.36
C LYS A 121 0.49 8.40 -4.74
N ALA A 122 0.95 9.05 -3.67
CA ALA A 122 2.14 8.67 -2.92
C ALA A 122 2.04 7.21 -2.43
N ARG A 123 0.93 6.87 -1.74
CA ARG A 123 0.68 5.51 -1.24
C ARG A 123 0.64 4.48 -2.36
N ALA A 124 0.00 4.81 -3.49
CA ALA A 124 -0.04 3.93 -4.66
C ALA A 124 1.35 3.71 -5.28
N ARG A 125 2.20 4.75 -5.32
CA ARG A 125 3.59 4.65 -5.80
C ARG A 125 4.41 3.74 -4.89
N VAL A 126 4.33 3.93 -3.57
CA VAL A 126 4.99 3.07 -2.58
C VAL A 126 4.53 1.63 -2.70
N LEU A 127 3.21 1.37 -2.79
CA LEU A 127 2.67 0.01 -2.95
C LEU A 127 3.22 -0.67 -4.22
N LYS A 128 3.28 0.06 -5.34
CA LYS A 128 3.83 -0.46 -6.60
C LYS A 128 5.32 -0.79 -6.48
N ALA A 129 6.11 0.07 -5.84
CA ALA A 129 7.53 -0.16 -5.61
C ALA A 129 7.76 -1.37 -4.69
N CYS A 130 7.03 -1.46 -3.56
CA CYS A 130 7.06 -2.61 -2.67
C CYS A 130 6.75 -3.92 -3.42
N GLU A 131 5.71 -3.94 -4.24
CA GLU A 131 5.34 -5.13 -5.01
C GLU A 131 6.43 -5.53 -6.01
N SER A 132 7.06 -4.57 -6.68
CA SER A 132 8.17 -4.83 -7.60
C SER A 132 9.38 -5.44 -6.88
N VAL A 133 9.78 -4.89 -5.74
CA VAL A 133 10.89 -5.41 -4.93
C VAL A 133 10.57 -6.78 -4.34
N ARG A 134 9.35 -6.94 -3.80
CA ARG A 134 8.85 -8.19 -3.26
C ARG A 134 8.97 -9.32 -4.29
N ALA A 135 8.51 -9.07 -5.51
CA ALA A 135 8.57 -10.03 -6.60
C ALA A 135 10.00 -10.31 -7.07
N SER A 136 10.85 -9.28 -7.20
CA SER A 136 12.22 -9.46 -7.72
C SER A 136 13.15 -10.16 -6.72
N GLN A 137 12.95 -9.96 -5.43
CA GLN A 137 13.78 -10.54 -4.37
C GLN A 137 13.20 -11.84 -3.77
N GLY A 138 12.00 -12.26 -4.18
CA GLY A 138 11.39 -13.50 -3.73
C GLY A 138 10.79 -13.45 -2.32
N HIS A 139 10.35 -12.28 -1.87
CA HIS A 139 9.63 -12.14 -0.61
C HIS A 139 8.15 -12.54 -0.77
N CYS A 140 7.56 -13.18 0.23
CA CYS A 140 6.15 -13.58 0.18
C CYS A 140 5.20 -12.42 0.49
N SER A 141 5.66 -11.44 1.27
CA SER A 141 4.89 -10.25 1.65
C SER A 141 5.80 -9.15 2.20
N VAL A 142 5.26 -7.93 2.28
CA VAL A 142 5.94 -6.74 2.82
C VAL A 142 5.06 -6.09 3.87
N TRP A 143 5.66 -5.72 5.00
CA TRP A 143 4.96 -5.23 6.19
C TRP A 143 5.59 -3.93 6.71
N LYS A 144 4.79 -3.08 7.38
CA LYS A 144 5.27 -1.91 8.12
C LYS A 144 5.95 -2.33 9.44
N ASP A 145 5.32 -3.25 10.16
CA ASP A 145 5.88 -3.90 11.34
C ASP A 145 5.61 -5.41 11.27
N ILE A 146 6.67 -6.18 11.44
CA ILE A 146 6.64 -7.63 11.56
C ILE A 146 7.87 -8.08 12.34
N LYS A 147 7.67 -8.97 13.29
CA LYS A 147 8.76 -9.51 14.11
C LYS A 147 8.66 -11.03 14.19
N ARG A 148 9.81 -11.70 14.28
CA ARG A 148 9.84 -13.13 14.57
C ARG A 148 9.81 -13.36 16.07
N ARG A 149 9.02 -14.35 16.52
CA ARG A 149 9.00 -14.78 17.93
C ARG A 149 10.34 -15.36 18.39
N ASP A 150 11.10 -15.96 17.47
CA ASP A 150 12.44 -16.47 17.71
C ASP A 150 13.54 -15.38 17.72
N LYS A 151 13.14 -14.10 17.59
CA LYS A 151 14.02 -12.91 17.62
C LYS A 151 15.04 -12.82 16.49
N ARG A 152 14.97 -13.67 15.46
CA ARG A 152 15.74 -13.45 14.24
C ARG A 152 15.24 -12.20 13.51
N SER A 153 16.14 -11.53 12.80
CA SER A 153 15.78 -10.40 11.96
C SER A 153 14.85 -10.83 10.83
N VAL A 154 13.90 -9.96 10.50
CA VAL A 154 13.19 -9.99 9.22
C VAL A 154 13.96 -9.08 8.28
N ASP A 155 14.08 -9.46 7.01
CA ASP A 155 14.84 -8.68 6.04
C ASP A 155 14.19 -7.31 5.84
N ASP A 156 15.00 -6.25 5.97
CA ASP A 156 14.58 -4.87 5.71
C ASP A 156 14.94 -4.50 4.26
N ILE A 157 13.92 -4.18 3.48
CA ILE A 157 14.06 -3.83 2.06
C ILE A 157 13.84 -2.33 1.78
N THR A 158 13.79 -1.49 2.82
CA THR A 158 13.49 -0.05 2.73
C THR A 158 14.34 0.64 1.67
N ASP A 159 15.66 0.43 1.69
CA ASP A 159 16.58 1.10 0.75
C ASP A 159 16.39 0.65 -0.69
N GLU A 160 16.01 -0.61 -0.92
CA GLU A 160 15.70 -1.10 -2.27
C GLU A 160 14.40 -0.49 -2.78
N VAL A 161 13.38 -0.38 -1.93
CA VAL A 161 12.14 0.28 -2.31
C VAL A 161 12.38 1.76 -2.59
N LYS A 162 13.17 2.46 -1.75
CA LYS A 162 13.55 3.88 -1.96
C LYS A 162 14.20 4.13 -3.32
N ARG A 163 14.99 3.18 -3.84
CA ARG A 163 15.62 3.30 -5.16
C ARG A 163 14.61 3.32 -6.32
N GLN A 164 13.36 2.93 -6.08
CA GLN A 164 12.31 2.88 -7.10
C GLN A 164 11.29 4.04 -7.03
N LEU A 165 11.46 4.98 -6.08
CA LEU A 165 10.49 6.05 -5.81
C LEU A 165 10.77 7.38 -6.51
#